data_AF-A0A356MKU9-F1
#
_entry.id   AF-A0A356MKU9-F1
#
_cell.length_a   1.000
_cell.length_b   1.000
_cell.length_c   1.000
_cell.angle_alpha   90.00
_cell.angle_beta   90.00
_cell.angle_gamma   90.00
#
_symmetry.space_group_name_H-M   'P 1'
#
loop_
_entity.id
_entity.type
_entity.pdbx_description
1 polymer ?
#
loop_
_entity_poly.entity_id
_entity_poly.type
_entity_poly.pdbx_seq_one_letter_code
_entity_poly.pdbx_strand_id
1 'polypeptide(L)' 'MNIDEKLKKLQEIADKLDKNEVTFEESLKLFEESNLLVKELYAQLNETKGKVTILKQDLDKYKEEGIN' A
#
# COMPACT_ATOMS: atom_id res chain seq x y z
N MET A 1 -10.38 2.58 4.18
CA MET A 1 -9.98 1.17 3.98
C MET A 1 -8.59 0.93 4.56
N ASN A 2 -8.42 -0.20 5.24
CA ASN A 2 -7.10 -0.70 5.64
C ASN A 2 -6.33 -1.27 4.42
N ILE A 3 -5.08 -1.73 4.63
CA ILE A 3 -4.24 -2.26 3.55
C ILE A 3 -4.88 -3.52 2.92
N ASP A 4 -5.40 -4.43 3.74
CA ASP A 4 -5.96 -5.70 3.28
C ASP A 4 -7.21 -5.49 2.40
N GLU A 5 -8.06 -4.53 2.77
CA GLU A 5 -9.23 -4.14 1.99
C GLU A 5 -8.83 -3.53 0.64
N LYS A 6 -7.79 -2.69 0.62
CA LYS A 6 -7.28 -2.10 -0.64
C LYS A 6 -6.67 -3.16 -1.55
N LEU A 7 -5.90 -4.10 -0.99
CA LEU A 7 -5.32 -5.22 -1.74
C LEU A 7 -6.41 -6.14 -2.31
N LYS A 8 -7.43 -6.47 -1.50
CA LYS A 8 -8.59 -7.22 -1.97
C LYS A 8 -9.29 -6.53 -3.13
N LYS A 9 -9.48 -5.21 -3.04
CA LYS A 9 -10.11 -4.44 -4.10
C LYS A 9 -9.29 -4.40 -5.39
N LEU A 10 -7.97 -4.30 -5.29
CA LEU A 10 -7.08 -4.42 -6.47
C LEU A 10 -7.21 -5.80 -7.12
N GLN A 11 -7.29 -6.88 -6.34
CA GLN A 11 -7.50 -8.23 -6.88
C GLN A 11 -8.86 -8.33 -7.59
N GLU A 12 -9.93 -7.80 -6.99
CA GLU A 12 -11.26 -7.78 -7.61
C GLU A 12 -11.28 -6.99 -8.93
N ILE A 13 -10.51 -5.90 -9.04
CA ILE A 13 -10.38 -5.14 -10.29
C ILE A 13 -9.61 -5.96 -11.34
N ALA A 14 -8.50 -6.59 -10.96
CA ALA A 14 -7.73 -7.46 -11.86
C ALA A 14 -8.59 -8.61 -12.41
N ASP A 15 -9.34 -9.29 -11.52
CA ASP A 15 -10.23 -10.39 -11.91
C ASP A 15 -11.34 -9.93 -12.88
N LYS A 16 -11.85 -8.69 -12.73
CA LYS A 16 -12.85 -8.13 -13.65
C LYS A 16 -12.27 -7.81 -15.03
N LEU A 17 -11.05 -7.29 -15.07
CA LEU A 17 -10.35 -7.00 -16.32
C LEU A 17 -10.02 -8.29 -17.08
N ASP A 18 -9.55 -9.33 -16.38
CA ASP A 18 -9.16 -10.61 -16.98
C ASP A 18 -10.35 -11.39 -17.57
N LYS A 19 -11.54 -11.22 -17.00
CA LYS A 19 -12.76 -11.87 -17.50
C LYS A 19 -13.27 -11.28 -18.82
N ASN A 20 -12.71 -10.17 -19.31
CA ASN A 20 -13.21 -9.43 -20.49
C ASN A 20 -14.71 -9.10 -20.43
N GLU A 21 -15.29 -9.04 -19.22
CA GLU A 21 -16.71 -8.75 -18.97
C GLU A 21 -16.98 -7.24 -18.83
N VAL A 22 -15.98 -6.40 -19.08
CA VAL A 22 -16.05 -4.95 -18.93
C VAL A 22 -15.95 -4.25 -20.27
N THR A 23 -16.77 -3.22 -20.44
CA THR A 23 -16.68 -2.31 -21.57
C THR A 23 -15.39 -1.49 -21.52
N PHE A 24 -15.03 -0.87 -22.65
CA PHE A 24 -13.87 0.03 -22.70
C PHE A 24 -13.98 1.21 -21.72
N GLU A 25 -15.18 1.75 -21.51
CA GLU A 25 -15.36 2.85 -20.56
C GLU A 25 -15.20 2.38 -19.12
N GLU A 26 -15.69 1.18 -18.79
CA GLU A 26 -15.51 0.58 -17.47
C GLU A 26 -14.05 0.22 -17.22
N SER A 27 -13.32 -0.28 -18.22
CA SER A 27 -11.89 -0.58 -18.06
C SER A 27 -11.06 0.68 -17.78
N LEU A 28 -11.39 1.81 -18.40
CA LEU A 28 -10.78 3.11 -18.08
C LEU A 28 -11.05 3.53 -16.63
N LYS A 29 -12.31 3.43 -16.17
CA LYS A 29 -12.68 3.76 -14.77
C LYS A 29 -11.97 2.86 -13.76
N LEU A 30 -11.91 1.56 -14.04
CA LEU A 30 -11.20 0.58 -13.20
C LEU A 30 -9.70 0.85 -13.14
N PHE A 31 -9.10 1.28 -14.25
CA PHE A 31 -7.69 1.67 -14.30
C PHE A 31 -7.40 2.93 -13.48
N GLU A 32 -8.25 3.96 -13.59
CA GLU A 32 -8.15 5.18 -12.78
C GLU A 32 -8.26 4.87 -11.28
N GLU A 33 -9.24 4.05 -10.90
CA GLU A 33 -9.42 3.61 -9.51
C GLU A 33 -8.20 2.82 -9.02
N SER A 34 -7.67 1.92 -9.85
CA SER A 34 -6.47 1.14 -9.53
C SER A 34 -5.25 2.04 -9.28
N ASN A 35 -5.04 3.07 -10.10
CA ASN A 35 -3.94 4.01 -9.91
C ASN A 35 -4.03 4.76 -8.58
N LEU A 36 -5.24 5.18 -8.19
CA LEU A 36 -5.50 5.81 -6.90
C LEU A 36 -5.18 4.85 -5.74
N LEU A 37 -5.69 3.62 -5.79
CA LEU A 37 -5.46 2.60 -4.76
C LEU A 37 -3.97 2.27 -4.60
N VAL A 38 -3.26 2.09 -5.72
CA VAL A 38 -1.82 1.83 -5.72
C VAL A 38 -1.05 2.99 -5.11
N LYS A 39 -1.39 4.24 -5.46
CA LYS A 39 -0.74 5.43 -4.89
C LYS A 39 -0.93 5.51 -3.38
N GLU A 40 -2.14 5.22 -2.89
CA GLU A 40 -2.42 5.20 -1.45
C GLU A 40 -1.65 4.09 -0.72
N LEU A 41 -1.58 2.90 -1.29
CA LEU A 41 -0.81 1.78 -0.73
C LEU A 41 0.68 2.11 -0.63
N TYR A 42 1.26 2.71 -1.67
CA TYR A 42 2.65 3.16 -1.64
C TYR A 42 2.89 4.23 -0.56
N ALA A 43 1.97 5.18 -0.40
CA ALA A 43 2.07 6.19 0.65
C ALA A 43 2.07 5.55 2.04
N GLN A 44 1.15 4.62 2.31
CA GLN A 44 1.06 3.90 3.58
C GLN A 44 2.30 3.03 3.85
N LEU A 45 2.83 2.38 2.82
CA LEU A 45 4.07 1.59 2.93
C LEU A 45 5.26 2.48 3.31
N ASN A 46 5.40 3.63 2.66
CA ASN A 46 6.48 4.58 2.95
C ASN A 46 6.37 5.14 4.37
N GLU A 47 5.16 5.51 4.81
CA GLU A 47 4.92 5.98 6.17
C GLU A 47 5.31 4.91 7.20
N THR A 48 4.91 3.66 6.97
CA THR A 48 5.23 2.53 7.85
C THR A 48 6.73 2.28 7.90
N LYS A 49 7.41 2.30 6.75
CA LYS A 49 8.88 2.18 6.67
C LYS A 49 9.59 3.31 7.43
N GLY A 50 9.08 4.54 7.35
CA GLY A 50 9.58 5.68 8.11
C GLY A 50 9.50 5.45 9.62
N LYS A 51 8.33 5.01 10.11
CA LYS A 51 8.12 4.68 11.53
C LYS A 51 9.08 3.60 12.02
N VAL A 52 9.24 2.51 11.25
CA VAL A 52 10.18 1.42 11.59
C VAL A 52 11.64 1.93 11.64
N THR A 53 12.01 2.83 10.74
CA THR A 53 13.36 3.41 10.71
C THR A 53 13.64 4.22 11.98
N ILE A 54 12.69 5.07 12.39
CA ILE A 54 12.80 5.86 13.63
C ILE A 54 12.91 4.94 14.86
N LEU A 55 12.02 3.95 14.96
CA LEU A 55 12.03 2.98 16.07
C LEU A 55 13.37 2.24 16.18
N LYS A 56 13.97 1.89 15.04
CA LYS A 56 15.29 1.25 15.02
C LYS A 56 16.39 2.20 15.52
N GLN A 57 16.37 3.46 15.09
CA GLN A 57 17.33 4.47 15.55
C GLN A 57 17.23 4.70 17.06
N ASP A 58 16.00 4.76 17.59
CA ASP A 58 15.78 4.92 19.03
C ASP A 58 16.27 3.69 19.81
N LEU A 59 16.01 2.48 19.33
CA LEU A 59 16.52 1.25 19.93
C LEU A 59 18.06 1.20 19.95
N ASP A 60 18.71 1.64 18.87
CA ASP A 60 20.17 1.66 18.79
C ASP A 60 20.75 2.67 19.78
N LYS A 61 20.15 3.87 19.95
CA LYS A 61 20.53 4.84 20.99
C LYS A 61 20.41 4.27 22.41
N TYR A 62 19.31 3.60 22.74
CA TYR A 62 19.12 3.01 24.06
C TYR A 62 20.18 1.94 24.39
N LYS A 63 20.66 1.20 23.38
CA LYS A 63 21.75 0.23 23.57
C LYS A 63 23.09 0.89 23.82
N GLU A 64 23.36 2.01 23.16
CA GLU A 64 24.60 2.78 23.36
C GLU A 64 24.61 3.49 24.73
N GLU A 65 23.47 4.00 25.19
CA GLU A 65 23.33 4.67 26.50
C GLU A 65 23.33 3.70 27.69
N GLY A 66 22.93 2.43 27.49
CA GLY A 66 22.91 1.39 28.54
C GLY A 66 24.24 0.68 28.80
N ILE A 67 25.34 1.07 28.14
CA ILE A 67 26.69 0.47 28.28
C ILE A 67 27.68 1.42 28.97
N ASN A 68 27.25 2.58 29.49
CA ASN A 68 28.06 3.43 30.38
C ASN A 68 27.65 3.32 31.84
#